data_AF-A0AAU5T0M4-F1
#
_entry.id   AF-A0AAU5T0M4-F1
#
_cell.length_a   1.000
_cell.length_b   1.000
_cell.length_c   1.000
_cell.angle_alpha   90.00
_cell.angle_beta   90.00
_cell.angle_gamma   90.00
#
_symmetry.space_group_name_H-M   'P 1'
#
loop_
_entity.id
_entity.type
_entity.pdbx_description
1 polymer ?
#
loop_
_entity_poly.entity_id
_entity_poly.type
_entity_poly.pdbx_seq_one_letter_code
_entity_poly.pdbx_strand_id
1 'polypeptide(L)'
;MKPQHPDAETPHPGPRAPKRADQAHRTLSAEEHQQIFDEDIVPAFLTGITSHQRPVVVYVLGQPGSGKSRTADQLQRALCGRGAIRICGDAFKAMHPDYHRLLRSHPRTAGSEIRSDYRLWCTKAEAYVRARHGDLIIEAAPADADDFWASALPFIEAGYRIEIVVLAVRAADSRQGTAHRYMLLQQHGLPARFTSVDGHDACYSALPSVIASTLAHPCVSSVLVTRRGLTPLHRAEVSSGRETKQAVFNALITEQTRPYTPAEAATFLTVQDMLARALPEHQAELAAITALATPLMQTFTARAMLPAPRLSYDATPPAHSTECG
;
A
#
# COMPACT_ATOMS: atom_id res chain seq x y z
N MET A 1 -8.91 72.06 12.01
CA MET A 1 -9.53 70.78 12.38
C MET A 1 -9.33 69.82 11.20
N LYS A 2 -8.44 68.81 11.38
CA LYS A 2 -8.01 67.74 10.44
C LYS A 2 -7.29 68.14 9.12
N PRO A 3 -6.43 67.26 8.55
CA PRO A 3 -5.45 66.38 9.20
C PRO A 3 -4.06 66.34 8.50
N GLN A 4 -3.10 65.73 9.20
CA GLN A 4 -1.73 65.39 8.77
C GLN A 4 -1.70 64.37 7.62
N HIS A 5 -0.71 64.49 6.74
CA HIS A 5 -0.16 63.40 5.92
C HIS A 5 1.33 63.23 6.28
N PRO A 6 1.81 62.00 6.56
CA PRO A 6 3.22 61.75 6.88
C PRO A 6 4.04 61.46 5.63
N ASP A 7 5.31 61.87 5.67
CA ASP A 7 6.34 61.56 4.69
C ASP A 7 6.58 60.05 4.57
N ALA A 8 6.72 59.60 3.33
CA ALA A 8 6.94 58.21 2.95
C ALA A 8 8.36 57.76 3.32
N GLU A 9 8.43 56.75 4.17
CA GLU A 9 9.64 56.06 4.61
C GLU A 9 10.18 55.19 3.45
N THR A 10 11.39 55.49 2.99
CA THR A 10 12.14 54.65 2.03
C THR A 10 12.57 53.34 2.71
N PRO A 11 12.19 52.15 2.23
CA PRO A 11 12.70 50.90 2.79
C PRO A 11 14.04 50.54 2.14
N HIS A 12 15.07 50.38 2.98
CA HIS A 12 16.33 49.71 2.63
C HIS A 12 16.06 48.27 2.12
N PRO A 13 16.78 47.79 1.10
CA PRO A 13 16.66 46.42 0.66
C PRO A 13 17.33 45.50 1.70
N GLY A 14 16.52 44.84 2.52
CA GLY A 14 16.98 43.73 3.34
C GLY A 14 17.58 42.62 2.48
N PRO A 15 18.48 41.78 3.04
CA PRO A 15 19.16 40.74 2.28
C PRO A 15 18.12 39.83 1.62
N ARG A 16 18.13 39.81 0.29
CA ARG A 16 17.32 38.90 -0.52
C ARG A 16 17.54 37.49 0.00
N ALA A 17 16.49 36.87 0.53
CA ALA A 17 16.46 35.43 0.73
C ALA A 17 16.94 34.77 -0.58
N PRO A 18 17.85 33.78 -0.52
CA PRO A 18 18.37 33.16 -1.73
C PRO A 18 17.19 32.60 -2.54
N LYS A 19 17.13 32.99 -3.81
CA LYS A 19 16.15 32.46 -4.77
C LYS A 19 16.24 30.94 -4.73
N ARG A 20 15.09 30.26 -4.63
CA ARG A 20 14.91 28.81 -4.90
C ARG A 20 15.28 28.49 -6.36
N ALA A 21 16.56 28.55 -6.67
CA ALA A 21 17.09 28.36 -8.00
C ALA A 21 18.33 27.47 -7.89
N ASP A 22 18.14 26.23 -7.49
CA ASP A 22 18.87 25.09 -8.06
C ASP A 22 18.20 23.77 -7.62
N GLN A 23 18.26 22.74 -8.46
CA GLN A 23 17.84 21.34 -8.20
C GLN A 23 16.37 20.93 -8.43
N ALA A 24 15.71 21.43 -9.47
CA ALA A 24 14.67 20.61 -10.10
C ALA A 24 15.32 19.37 -10.75
N HIS A 25 14.70 18.20 -10.66
CA HIS A 25 15.15 17.03 -11.43
C HIS A 25 15.13 17.35 -12.93
N ARG A 26 16.05 16.75 -13.70
CA ARG A 26 16.03 16.91 -15.15
C ARG A 26 14.80 16.21 -15.69
N THR A 27 13.94 16.93 -16.41
CA THR A 27 12.88 16.32 -17.21
C THR A 27 13.53 15.49 -18.31
N LEU A 28 13.25 14.19 -18.34
CA LEU A 28 13.74 13.31 -19.38
C LEU A 28 13.10 13.68 -20.72
N SER A 29 13.90 13.66 -21.80
CA SER A 29 13.31 13.77 -23.14
C SER A 29 12.48 12.51 -23.44
N ALA A 30 11.56 12.60 -24.40
CA ALA A 30 10.80 11.42 -24.85
C ALA A 30 11.72 10.31 -25.37
N GLU A 31 12.82 10.68 -26.02
CA GLU A 31 13.83 9.75 -26.53
C GLU A 31 14.58 9.06 -25.38
N GLU A 32 15.07 9.80 -24.40
CA GLU A 32 15.74 9.23 -23.22
C GLU A 32 14.80 8.33 -22.41
N HIS A 33 13.54 8.74 -22.24
CA HIS A 33 12.52 7.94 -21.55
C HIS A 33 12.26 6.62 -22.29
N GLN A 34 12.22 6.66 -23.62
CA GLN A 34 12.08 5.47 -24.47
C GLN A 34 13.31 4.58 -24.40
N GLN A 35 14.51 5.15 -24.48
CA GLN A 35 15.77 4.42 -24.40
C GLN A 35 15.89 3.66 -23.07
N ILE A 36 15.68 4.32 -21.92
CA ILE A 36 15.70 3.66 -20.60
C ILE A 36 14.66 2.54 -20.53
N PHE A 37 13.49 2.74 -21.15
CA PHE A 37 12.47 1.70 -21.19
C PHE A 37 12.93 0.46 -21.98
N ASP A 38 13.46 0.65 -23.19
CA ASP A 38 13.83 -0.44 -24.08
C ASP A 38 15.15 -1.12 -23.70
N GLU A 39 16.15 -0.35 -23.26
CA GLU A 39 17.50 -0.83 -23.00
C GLU A 39 17.69 -1.29 -21.54
N ASP A 40 16.98 -0.70 -20.58
CA ASP A 40 17.16 -1.03 -19.17
C ASP A 40 15.96 -1.76 -18.57
N ILE A 41 14.74 -1.21 -18.69
CA ILE A 41 13.55 -1.78 -18.02
C ILE A 41 13.12 -3.10 -18.66
N VAL A 42 13.03 -3.16 -19.99
CA VAL A 42 12.58 -4.38 -20.69
C VAL A 42 13.52 -5.56 -20.39
N PRO A 43 14.86 -5.45 -20.52
CA PRO A 43 15.76 -6.57 -20.25
C PRO A 43 15.83 -6.95 -18.77
N ALA A 44 15.68 -5.99 -17.85
CA ALA A 44 15.75 -6.27 -16.41
C ALA A 44 14.47 -6.88 -15.84
N PHE A 45 13.28 -6.49 -16.35
CA PHE A 45 12.01 -6.81 -15.68
C PHE A 45 10.97 -7.50 -16.57
N LEU A 46 11.04 -7.35 -17.90
CA LEU A 46 9.95 -7.75 -18.81
C LEU A 46 10.32 -8.89 -19.76
N THR A 47 11.32 -9.69 -19.39
CA THR A 47 11.75 -10.89 -20.13
C THR A 47 10.97 -12.14 -19.72
N GLY A 48 10.94 -13.16 -20.58
CA GLY A 48 10.36 -14.46 -20.23
C GLY A 48 8.82 -14.47 -20.23
N ILE A 49 8.19 -13.56 -20.98
CA ILE A 49 6.74 -13.50 -21.13
C ILE A 49 6.25 -14.74 -21.88
N THR A 50 5.39 -15.51 -21.22
CA THR A 50 4.65 -16.62 -21.83
C THR A 50 3.28 -16.13 -22.26
N SER A 51 2.94 -16.31 -23.54
CA SER A 51 1.65 -15.93 -24.10
C SER A 51 0.55 -16.93 -23.70
N HIS A 52 -0.61 -16.42 -23.30
CA HIS A 52 -1.78 -17.22 -22.89
C HIS A 52 -3.03 -16.85 -23.68
N GLN A 53 -3.86 -17.84 -23.99
CA GLN A 53 -5.17 -17.62 -24.61
C GLN A 53 -6.18 -16.91 -23.68
N ARG A 54 -5.97 -17.04 -22.36
CA ARG A 54 -6.78 -16.40 -21.31
C ARG A 54 -5.84 -15.82 -20.26
N PRO A 55 -5.21 -14.67 -20.56
CA PRO A 55 -4.22 -14.09 -19.68
C PRO A 55 -4.87 -13.51 -18.41
N VAL A 56 -4.10 -13.46 -17.33
CA VAL A 56 -4.55 -13.02 -16.01
C VAL A 56 -3.71 -11.84 -15.55
N VAL A 57 -4.34 -10.81 -15.01
CA VAL A 57 -3.67 -9.76 -14.24
C VAL A 57 -4.14 -9.80 -12.79
N VAL A 58 -3.18 -9.93 -11.88
CA VAL A 58 -3.40 -9.94 -10.44
C VAL A 58 -2.92 -8.62 -9.85
N TYR A 59 -3.83 -7.80 -9.34
CA TYR A 59 -3.48 -6.60 -8.60
C TYR A 59 -3.26 -6.93 -7.12
N VAL A 60 -2.09 -6.59 -6.59
CA VAL A 60 -1.78 -6.64 -5.16
C VAL A 60 -1.93 -5.23 -4.59
N LEU A 61 -3.07 -4.99 -3.93
CA LEU A 61 -3.45 -3.67 -3.43
C LEU A 61 -3.15 -3.49 -1.94
N GLY A 62 -2.72 -2.30 -1.59
CA GLY A 62 -2.57 -1.85 -0.21
C GLY A 62 -1.67 -0.62 -0.09
N GLN A 63 -1.78 0.08 1.02
CA GLN A 63 -0.95 1.24 1.33
C GLN A 63 0.56 0.90 1.41
N PRO A 64 1.47 1.89 1.31
CA PRO A 64 2.89 1.68 1.58
C PRO A 64 3.11 0.95 2.92
N GLY A 65 4.05 0.00 2.93
CA GLY A 65 4.34 -0.79 4.14
C GLY A 65 3.31 -1.87 4.47
N SER A 66 2.21 -2.03 3.73
CA SER A 66 1.23 -3.11 3.99
C SER A 66 1.81 -4.51 3.78
N GLY A 67 2.88 -4.66 2.98
CA GLY A 67 3.54 -5.95 2.70
C GLY A 67 3.33 -6.49 1.28
N LYS A 68 2.85 -5.65 0.34
CA LYS A 68 2.59 -6.01 -1.07
C LYS A 68 3.70 -6.84 -1.69
N SER A 69 4.95 -6.44 -1.51
CA SER A 69 6.08 -7.10 -2.16
C SER A 69 6.25 -8.56 -1.75
N ARG A 70 6.05 -8.87 -0.45
CA ARG A 70 6.10 -10.25 0.05
C ARG A 70 4.94 -11.08 -0.51
N THR A 71 3.76 -10.48 -0.62
CA THR A 71 2.59 -11.12 -1.24
C THR A 71 2.81 -11.36 -2.73
N ALA A 72 3.35 -10.39 -3.44
CA ALA A 72 3.70 -10.50 -4.86
C ALA A 72 4.77 -11.58 -5.08
N ASP A 73 5.78 -11.71 -4.20
CA ASP A 73 6.76 -12.80 -4.26
C ASP A 73 6.09 -14.19 -4.14
N GLN A 74 5.11 -14.32 -3.23
CA GLN A 74 4.37 -15.58 -3.05
C GLN A 74 3.52 -15.89 -4.27
N LEU A 75 2.83 -14.90 -4.83
CA LEU A 75 2.03 -15.05 -6.06
C LEU A 75 2.91 -15.38 -7.26
N GLN A 76 4.08 -14.76 -7.38
CA GLN A 76 5.02 -15.00 -8.47
C GLN A 76 5.56 -16.43 -8.41
N ARG A 77 5.83 -16.96 -7.20
CA ARG A 77 6.15 -18.38 -7.03
C ARG A 77 4.98 -19.30 -7.39
N ALA A 78 3.76 -18.96 -7.00
CA ALA A 78 2.58 -19.76 -7.33
C ALA A 78 2.26 -19.75 -8.84
N LEU A 79 2.59 -18.68 -9.54
CA LEU A 79 2.36 -18.49 -10.97
C LEU A 79 3.62 -18.71 -11.81
N CYS A 80 4.68 -19.31 -11.25
CA CYS A 80 5.97 -19.47 -11.95
C CYS A 80 5.82 -20.27 -13.25
N GLY A 81 5.01 -21.33 -13.25
CA GLY A 81 4.74 -22.15 -14.43
C GLY A 81 3.94 -21.43 -15.51
N ARG A 82 3.35 -20.26 -15.20
CA ARG A 82 2.66 -19.40 -16.16
C ARG A 82 3.54 -18.26 -16.70
N GLY A 83 4.74 -18.06 -16.16
CA GLY A 83 5.64 -16.97 -16.58
C GLY A 83 5.09 -15.58 -16.30
N ALA A 84 4.41 -15.39 -15.16
CA ALA A 84 3.79 -14.11 -14.80
C ALA A 84 4.85 -13.03 -14.51
N ILE A 85 4.71 -11.88 -15.17
CA ILE A 85 5.61 -10.72 -15.01
C ILE A 85 5.13 -9.87 -13.85
N ARG A 86 6.06 -9.50 -12.96
CA ARG A 86 5.77 -8.60 -11.85
C ARG A 86 6.13 -7.17 -12.21
N ILE A 87 5.18 -6.26 -12.02
CA ILE A 87 5.39 -4.82 -12.17
C ILE A 87 5.29 -4.16 -10.79
N CYS A 88 6.33 -3.39 -10.44
CA CYS A 88 6.43 -2.66 -9.18
C CYS A 88 7.04 -1.28 -9.44
N GLY A 89 6.30 -0.21 -9.12
CA GLY A 89 6.76 1.15 -9.37
C GLY A 89 8.04 1.53 -8.62
N ASP A 90 8.33 0.91 -7.47
CA ASP A 90 9.58 1.15 -6.74
C ASP A 90 10.82 0.62 -7.51
N ALA A 91 10.67 -0.43 -8.31
CA ALA A 91 11.76 -0.92 -9.16
C ALA A 91 12.08 0.08 -10.28
N PHE A 92 11.05 0.68 -10.88
CA PHE A 92 11.25 1.63 -11.99
C PHE A 92 11.76 3.00 -11.53
N LYS A 93 11.51 3.40 -10.27
CA LYS A 93 12.17 4.59 -9.69
C LYS A 93 13.69 4.48 -9.73
N ALA A 94 14.23 3.29 -9.45
CA ALA A 94 15.68 3.05 -9.45
C ALA A 94 16.31 3.20 -10.84
N MET A 95 15.51 3.13 -11.91
CA MET A 95 15.96 3.31 -13.30
C MET A 95 16.09 4.78 -13.70
N HIS A 96 15.52 5.71 -12.92
CA HIS A 96 15.62 7.13 -13.25
C HIS A 96 17.03 7.66 -12.92
N PRO A 97 17.74 8.29 -13.87
CA PRO A 97 19.14 8.73 -13.69
C PRO A 97 19.36 9.62 -12.47
N ASP A 98 18.42 10.53 -12.20
CA ASP A 98 18.49 11.43 -11.05
C ASP A 98 18.07 10.81 -9.70
N TYR A 99 17.44 9.63 -9.67
CA TYR A 99 16.78 9.14 -8.46
C TYR A 99 17.73 8.99 -7.28
N HIS A 100 18.93 8.43 -7.50
CA HIS A 100 19.92 8.29 -6.45
C HIS A 100 20.42 9.64 -5.91
N ARG A 101 20.54 10.65 -6.76
CA ARG A 101 20.92 12.01 -6.35
C ARG A 101 19.80 12.63 -5.52
N LEU A 102 18.56 12.56 -6.01
CA LEU A 102 17.37 13.07 -5.33
C LEU A 102 17.16 12.40 -3.97
N LEU A 103 17.42 11.10 -3.87
CA LEU A 103 17.26 10.39 -2.60
C LEU A 103 18.26 10.82 -1.53
N ARG A 104 19.47 11.25 -1.93
CA ARG A 104 20.47 11.80 -1.01
C ARG A 104 20.11 13.21 -0.53
N SER A 105 19.57 14.05 -1.41
CA SER A 105 19.24 15.44 -1.06
C SER A 105 17.86 15.58 -0.40
N HIS A 106 16.86 14.86 -0.92
CA HIS A 106 15.46 14.96 -0.53
C HIS A 106 14.82 13.57 -0.40
N PRO A 107 15.27 12.72 0.55
CA PRO A 107 14.84 11.33 0.65
C PRO A 107 13.33 11.16 0.71
N ARG A 108 12.60 12.12 1.30
CA ARG A 108 11.13 12.07 1.44
C ARG A 108 10.38 12.39 0.14
N THR A 109 10.89 13.32 -0.69
CA THR A 109 10.21 13.82 -1.90
C THR A 109 10.79 13.26 -3.19
N ALA A 110 11.95 12.59 -3.16
CA ALA A 110 12.60 12.04 -4.36
C ALA A 110 11.64 11.25 -5.26
N GLY A 111 10.79 10.40 -4.67
CA GLY A 111 9.82 9.62 -5.41
C GLY A 111 8.65 10.42 -5.99
N SER A 112 8.25 11.55 -5.38
CA SER A 112 7.21 12.42 -5.94
C SER A 112 7.74 13.27 -7.09
N GLU A 113 9.03 13.63 -7.04
CA GLU A 113 9.67 14.45 -8.08
C GLU A 113 9.71 13.72 -9.42
N ILE A 114 10.07 12.43 -9.44
CA ILE A 114 10.12 11.62 -10.66
C ILE A 114 8.82 10.84 -10.94
N ARG A 115 7.70 11.25 -10.33
CA ARG A 115 6.46 10.45 -10.35
C ARG A 115 5.87 10.28 -11.74
N SER A 116 5.98 11.31 -12.59
CA SER A 116 5.58 11.26 -13.99
C SER A 116 6.31 10.14 -14.74
N ASP A 117 7.64 10.08 -14.61
CA ASP A 117 8.49 9.20 -15.40
C ASP A 117 8.26 7.72 -15.05
N TYR A 118 8.31 7.38 -13.76
CA TYR A 118 8.14 5.98 -13.37
C TYR A 118 6.70 5.48 -13.57
N ARG A 119 5.68 6.36 -13.47
CA ARG A 119 4.30 5.98 -13.79
C ARG A 119 4.13 5.72 -15.28
N LEU A 120 4.73 6.55 -16.14
CA LEU A 120 4.72 6.31 -17.58
C LEU A 120 5.43 4.99 -17.93
N TRP A 121 6.55 4.67 -17.27
CA TRP A 121 7.18 3.36 -17.42
C TRP A 121 6.31 2.20 -16.93
N CYS A 122 5.56 2.34 -15.83
CA CYS A 122 4.56 1.33 -15.42
C CYS A 122 3.51 1.11 -16.50
N THR A 123 2.90 2.18 -17.03
CA THR A 123 1.90 2.09 -18.11
C THR A 123 2.48 1.44 -19.37
N LYS A 124 3.72 1.79 -19.75
CA LYS A 124 4.41 1.17 -20.89
C LYS A 124 4.72 -0.31 -20.64
N ALA A 125 5.14 -0.67 -19.44
CA ALA A 125 5.40 -2.07 -19.06
C ALA A 125 4.11 -2.91 -19.09
N GLU A 126 3.02 -2.39 -18.55
CA GLU A 126 1.70 -3.01 -18.61
C GLU A 126 1.27 -3.23 -20.06
N ALA A 127 1.41 -2.22 -20.92
CA ALA A 127 1.11 -2.34 -22.35
C ALA A 127 2.03 -3.35 -23.07
N TYR A 128 3.32 -3.37 -22.74
CA TYR A 128 4.31 -4.25 -23.34
C TYR A 128 4.01 -5.73 -23.07
N VAL A 129 3.67 -6.08 -21.83
CA VAL A 129 3.27 -7.45 -21.45
C VAL A 129 1.88 -7.76 -22.01
N ARG A 130 0.96 -6.79 -21.97
CA ARG A 130 -0.41 -6.97 -22.49
C ARG A 130 -0.44 -7.32 -23.96
N ALA A 131 0.35 -6.62 -24.78
CA ALA A 131 0.50 -6.85 -26.22
C ALA A 131 1.04 -8.25 -26.56
N ARG A 132 1.64 -8.94 -25.59
CA ARG A 132 2.17 -10.31 -25.72
C ARG A 132 1.28 -11.36 -25.08
N HIS A 133 0.11 -10.97 -24.57
CA HIS A 133 -0.82 -11.84 -23.83
C HIS A 133 -0.17 -12.54 -22.63
N GLY A 134 0.75 -11.85 -21.95
CA GLY A 134 1.42 -12.35 -20.75
C GLY A 134 0.59 -12.17 -19.49
N ASP A 135 0.79 -13.03 -18.50
CA ASP A 135 0.20 -12.83 -17.18
C ASP A 135 0.96 -11.76 -16.38
N LEU A 136 0.26 -11.03 -15.51
CA LEU A 136 0.85 -9.97 -14.69
C LEU A 136 0.54 -10.10 -13.20
N ILE A 137 1.48 -9.67 -12.37
CA ILE A 137 1.28 -9.33 -10.96
C ILE A 137 1.65 -7.85 -10.79
N ILE A 138 0.69 -6.99 -10.49
CA ILE A 138 0.89 -5.55 -10.37
C ILE A 138 0.79 -5.15 -8.89
N GLU A 139 1.89 -4.66 -8.32
CA GLU A 139 1.84 -4.03 -7.00
C GLU A 139 1.36 -2.59 -7.12
N ALA A 140 0.19 -2.30 -6.55
CA ALA A 140 -0.41 -0.97 -6.65
C ALA A 140 -0.83 -0.40 -5.28
N ALA A 141 -0.67 0.91 -5.15
CA ALA A 141 -1.17 1.73 -4.05
C ALA A 141 -1.86 2.94 -4.69
N PRO A 142 -3.07 2.75 -5.24
CA PRO A 142 -3.76 3.78 -6.00
C PRO A 142 -4.13 4.97 -5.10
N ALA A 143 -4.10 6.17 -5.66
CA ALA A 143 -4.49 7.40 -4.97
C ALA A 143 -6.01 7.54 -4.80
N ASP A 144 -6.78 6.91 -5.69
CA ASP A 144 -8.24 6.88 -5.73
C ASP A 144 -8.72 5.76 -6.68
N ALA A 145 -10.03 5.64 -6.90
CA ALA A 145 -10.59 4.64 -7.81
C ALA A 145 -10.19 4.88 -9.27
N ASP A 146 -10.08 6.14 -9.71
CA ASP A 146 -9.74 6.47 -11.09
C ASP A 146 -8.29 6.08 -11.42
N ASP A 147 -7.37 6.30 -10.48
CA ASP A 147 -5.96 5.88 -10.58
C ASP A 147 -5.85 4.34 -10.73
N PHE A 148 -6.72 3.58 -10.07
CA PHE A 148 -6.80 2.13 -10.26
C PHE A 148 -7.38 1.76 -11.63
N TRP A 149 -8.51 2.35 -12.01
CA TRP A 149 -9.20 2.01 -13.26
C TRP A 149 -8.42 2.44 -14.51
N ALA A 150 -7.60 3.48 -14.44
CA ALA A 150 -6.68 3.86 -15.51
C ALA A 150 -5.72 2.73 -15.91
N SER A 151 -5.32 1.87 -14.96
CA SER A 151 -4.53 0.66 -15.23
C SER A 151 -5.42 -0.53 -15.61
N ALA A 152 -6.54 -0.74 -14.91
CA ALA A 152 -7.36 -1.94 -15.07
C ALA A 152 -8.23 -1.98 -16.35
N LEU A 153 -8.75 -0.85 -16.83
CA LEU A 153 -9.64 -0.80 -18.00
C LEU A 153 -8.98 -1.34 -19.29
N PRO A 154 -7.73 -0.97 -19.64
CA PRO A 154 -7.04 -1.55 -20.80
C PRO A 154 -6.90 -3.08 -20.76
N PHE A 155 -6.85 -3.69 -19.57
CA PHE A 155 -6.82 -5.15 -19.45
C PHE A 155 -8.19 -5.78 -19.70
N ILE A 156 -9.27 -5.12 -19.27
CA ILE A 156 -10.63 -5.55 -19.57
C ILE A 156 -10.88 -5.53 -21.07
N GLU A 157 -10.49 -4.45 -21.75
CA GLU A 157 -10.60 -4.31 -23.21
C GLU A 157 -9.81 -5.41 -23.95
N ALA A 158 -8.67 -5.83 -23.39
CA ALA A 158 -7.85 -6.91 -23.92
C ALA A 158 -8.32 -8.33 -23.50
N GLY A 159 -9.46 -8.45 -22.83
CA GLY A 159 -10.06 -9.74 -22.46
C GLY A 159 -9.35 -10.47 -21.31
N TYR A 160 -8.61 -9.76 -20.46
CA TYR A 160 -7.92 -10.37 -19.33
C TYR A 160 -8.89 -10.77 -18.22
N ARG A 161 -8.55 -11.86 -17.53
CA ARG A 161 -9.12 -12.15 -16.22
C ARG A 161 -8.50 -11.21 -15.18
N ILE A 162 -9.32 -10.40 -14.51
CA ILE A 162 -8.86 -9.44 -13.50
C ILE A 162 -9.04 -10.03 -12.10
N GLU A 163 -7.96 -10.24 -11.37
CA GLU A 163 -7.98 -10.67 -9.98
C GLU A 163 -7.40 -9.60 -9.06
N ILE A 164 -7.99 -9.44 -7.88
CA ILE A 164 -7.56 -8.44 -6.89
C ILE A 164 -7.26 -9.14 -5.58
N VAL A 165 -6.05 -8.93 -5.07
CA VAL A 165 -5.61 -9.33 -3.73
C VAL A 165 -5.37 -8.06 -2.93
N VAL A 166 -6.21 -7.79 -1.95
CA VAL A 166 -6.09 -6.62 -1.07
C VAL A 166 -5.53 -7.01 0.29
N LEU A 167 -4.52 -6.28 0.74
CA LEU A 167 -3.94 -6.41 2.06
C LEU A 167 -4.67 -5.52 3.06
N ALA A 168 -5.46 -6.13 3.93
CA ALA A 168 -6.11 -5.45 5.04
C ALA A 168 -5.15 -5.39 6.24
N VAL A 169 -4.57 -4.21 6.45
CA VAL A 169 -3.55 -3.96 7.47
C VAL A 169 -3.85 -2.64 8.15
N ARG A 170 -3.73 -2.59 9.49
CA ARG A 170 -3.90 -1.36 10.28
C ARG A 170 -2.95 -0.27 9.83
N ALA A 171 -3.36 0.99 9.97
CA ALA A 171 -2.50 2.14 9.67
C ALA A 171 -1.17 2.11 10.46
N ALA A 172 -1.21 1.79 11.75
CA ALA A 172 -0.01 1.72 12.58
C ALA A 172 0.97 0.64 12.10
N ASP A 173 0.48 -0.57 11.81
CA ASP A 173 1.32 -1.70 11.36
C ASP A 173 1.97 -1.43 9.99
N SER A 174 1.23 -0.78 9.09
CA SER A 174 1.72 -0.41 7.76
C SER A 174 2.74 0.74 7.82
N ARG A 175 2.51 1.77 8.63
CA ARG A 175 3.52 2.82 8.87
C ARG A 175 4.77 2.30 9.60
N GLN A 176 4.63 1.39 10.57
CA GLN A 176 5.79 0.73 11.16
C GLN A 176 6.56 -0.06 10.08
N GLY A 177 5.85 -0.68 9.14
CA GLY A 177 6.44 -1.35 7.98
C GLY A 177 7.26 -0.41 7.07
N THR A 178 6.85 0.84 6.90
CA THR A 178 7.63 1.82 6.12
C THR A 178 8.91 2.22 6.86
N ALA A 179 8.83 2.48 8.17
CA ALA A 179 9.99 2.77 9.02
C ALA A 179 10.99 1.60 9.05
N HIS A 180 10.48 0.38 9.19
CA HIS A 180 11.29 -0.84 9.18
C HIS A 180 12.01 -1.06 7.85
N ARG A 181 11.33 -0.86 6.71
CA ARG A 181 11.97 -0.92 5.39
C ARG A 181 13.06 0.15 5.26
N TYR A 182 12.79 1.38 5.71
CA TYR A 182 13.75 2.47 5.67
C TYR A 182 15.03 2.13 6.46
N MET A 183 14.87 1.67 7.70
CA MET A 183 15.97 1.24 8.54
C MET A 183 16.80 0.11 7.90
N LEU A 184 16.16 -0.95 7.39
CA LEU A 184 16.87 -2.06 6.77
C LEU A 184 17.71 -1.61 5.57
N LEU A 185 17.16 -0.75 4.72
CA LEU A 185 17.89 -0.23 3.56
C LEU A 185 19.11 0.60 4.02
N GLN A 186 18.95 1.47 5.03
CA GLN A 186 20.06 2.24 5.61
C GLN A 186 21.17 1.31 6.18
N GLN A 187 20.79 0.25 6.90
CA GLN A 187 21.75 -0.71 7.47
C GLN A 187 22.56 -1.44 6.40
N HIS A 188 21.98 -1.67 5.22
CA HIS A 188 22.66 -2.28 4.08
C HIS A 188 23.40 -1.27 3.19
N GLY A 189 23.47 0.01 3.58
CA GLY A 189 24.06 1.07 2.76
C GLY A 189 23.29 1.31 1.45
N LEU A 190 22.04 0.84 1.37
CA LEU A 190 21.22 0.96 0.19
C LEU A 190 20.44 2.29 0.21
N PRO A 191 20.24 2.92 -0.95
CA PRO A 191 19.41 4.11 -1.09
C PRO A 191 18.02 3.90 -0.43
N ALA A 192 17.71 4.67 0.62
CA ALA A 192 16.51 4.50 1.42
C ALA A 192 15.60 5.75 1.40
N ARG A 193 14.29 5.53 1.23
CA ARG A 193 13.26 6.55 1.41
C ARG A 193 12.43 6.26 2.63
N PHE A 194 12.27 7.25 3.50
CA PHE A 194 11.19 7.22 4.48
C PHE A 194 9.91 7.73 3.82
N THR A 195 8.92 6.86 3.67
CA THR A 195 7.61 7.23 3.14
C THR A 195 6.96 8.33 3.97
N SER A 196 6.53 9.42 3.34
CA SER A 196 5.81 10.49 4.02
C SER A 196 4.46 10.02 4.57
N VAL A 197 3.99 10.68 5.63
CA VAL A 197 2.67 10.45 6.23
C VAL A 197 1.58 10.63 5.19
N ASP A 198 1.57 11.76 4.49
CA ASP A 198 0.55 12.06 3.48
C ASP A 198 0.54 11.05 2.34
N GLY A 199 1.72 10.60 1.89
CA GLY A 199 1.83 9.60 0.84
C GLY A 199 1.32 8.22 1.27
N HIS A 200 1.48 7.86 2.55
CA HIS A 200 0.90 6.67 3.12
C HIS A 200 -0.64 6.79 3.24
N ASP A 201 -1.10 7.88 3.86
CA ASP A 201 -2.50 8.07 4.25
C ASP A 201 -3.42 8.27 3.05
N ALA A 202 -2.96 8.95 2.00
CA ALA A 202 -3.70 9.04 0.75
C ALA A 202 -4.05 7.65 0.20
N CYS A 203 -3.07 6.73 0.14
CA CYS A 203 -3.29 5.37 -0.33
C CYS A 203 -4.15 4.55 0.64
N TYR A 204 -3.99 4.75 1.95
CA TYR A 204 -4.77 4.05 2.98
C TYR A 204 -6.26 4.40 2.90
N SER A 205 -6.57 5.69 2.82
CA SER A 205 -7.93 6.22 2.77
C SER A 205 -8.63 5.95 1.43
N ALA A 206 -7.88 5.82 0.34
CA ALA A 206 -8.42 5.47 -0.97
C ALA A 206 -8.83 4.00 -1.09
N LEU A 207 -8.22 3.11 -0.32
CA LEU A 207 -8.39 1.67 -0.50
C LEU A 207 -9.87 1.20 -0.39
N PRO A 208 -10.68 1.68 0.57
CA PRO A 208 -12.11 1.34 0.61
C PRO A 208 -12.88 1.71 -0.67
N SER A 209 -12.70 2.92 -1.22
CA SER A 209 -13.43 3.34 -2.42
C SER A 209 -13.03 2.52 -3.65
N VAL A 210 -11.74 2.22 -3.79
CA VAL A 210 -11.21 1.31 -4.82
C VAL A 210 -11.88 -0.06 -4.71
N ILE A 211 -11.87 -0.67 -3.53
CA ILE A 211 -12.45 -2.01 -3.33
C ILE A 211 -13.96 -2.02 -3.58
N ALA A 212 -14.69 -1.01 -3.10
CA ALA A 212 -16.12 -0.88 -3.39
C ALA A 212 -16.39 -0.83 -4.90
N SER A 213 -15.62 -0.03 -5.66
CA SER A 213 -15.76 0.06 -7.12
C SER A 213 -15.46 -1.27 -7.81
N THR A 214 -14.45 -2.02 -7.36
CA THR A 214 -14.07 -3.31 -7.94
C THR A 214 -15.10 -4.41 -7.69
N LEU A 215 -15.70 -4.46 -6.49
CA LEU A 215 -16.75 -5.41 -6.14
C LEU A 215 -18.03 -5.20 -6.97
N ALA A 216 -18.29 -3.94 -7.35
CA ALA A 216 -19.43 -3.55 -8.17
C ALA A 216 -19.22 -3.81 -9.67
N HIS A 217 -17.96 -3.91 -10.13
CA HIS A 217 -17.64 -3.99 -11.55
C HIS A 217 -17.77 -5.42 -12.11
N PRO A 218 -18.51 -5.66 -13.21
CA PRO A 218 -18.80 -7.01 -13.71
C PRO A 218 -17.59 -7.70 -14.35
N CYS A 219 -16.54 -6.97 -14.72
CA CYS A 219 -15.33 -7.55 -15.31
C CYS A 219 -14.25 -7.96 -14.28
N VAL A 220 -14.46 -7.67 -12.98
CA VAL A 220 -13.53 -8.11 -11.93
C VAL A 220 -13.89 -9.54 -11.54
N SER A 221 -13.00 -10.47 -11.86
CA SER A 221 -13.23 -11.90 -11.70
C SER A 221 -13.28 -12.29 -10.22
N SER A 222 -12.38 -11.75 -9.41
CA SER A 222 -12.38 -12.00 -7.97
C SER A 222 -11.71 -10.89 -7.16
N VAL A 223 -12.22 -10.66 -5.95
CA VAL A 223 -11.59 -9.83 -4.92
C VAL A 223 -11.35 -10.67 -3.68
N LEU A 224 -10.08 -10.78 -3.28
CA LEU A 224 -9.62 -11.50 -2.10
C LEU A 224 -9.03 -10.50 -1.10
N VAL A 225 -9.62 -10.43 0.09
CA VAL A 225 -9.07 -9.69 1.23
C VAL A 225 -8.23 -10.64 2.08
N THR A 226 -6.99 -10.25 2.37
CA THR A 226 -6.04 -11.03 3.17
C THR A 226 -5.36 -10.18 4.23
N ARG A 227 -4.89 -10.83 5.31
CA ARG A 227 -3.85 -10.27 6.17
C ARG A 227 -2.48 -10.42 5.51
N ARG A 228 -1.45 -9.81 6.12
CA ARG A 228 -0.05 -10.06 5.72
C ARG A 228 0.24 -11.57 5.66
N GLY A 229 1.01 -11.99 4.64
CA GLY A 229 1.42 -13.38 4.46
C GLY A 229 0.39 -14.26 3.73
N LEU A 230 -0.61 -13.65 3.07
CA LEU A 230 -1.67 -14.35 2.32
C LEU A 230 -2.62 -15.18 3.20
N THR A 231 -2.79 -14.83 4.48
CA THR A 231 -3.87 -15.42 5.29
C THR A 231 -5.22 -14.87 4.80
N PRO A 232 -6.07 -15.69 4.15
CA PRO A 232 -7.31 -15.21 3.57
C PRO A 232 -8.31 -14.83 4.66
N LEU A 233 -9.01 -13.72 4.46
CA LEU A 233 -10.14 -13.31 5.30
C LEU A 233 -11.45 -13.62 4.58
N HIS A 234 -11.66 -13.00 3.42
CA HIS A 234 -12.87 -13.15 2.62
C HIS A 234 -12.55 -13.06 1.13
N ARG A 235 -13.35 -13.75 0.32
CA ARG A 235 -13.26 -13.73 -1.14
C ARG A 235 -14.65 -13.59 -1.74
N ALA A 236 -14.76 -12.78 -2.78
CA ALA A 236 -15.91 -12.74 -3.67
C ALA A 236 -15.44 -12.99 -5.10
N GLU A 237 -16.19 -13.80 -5.83
CA GLU A 237 -16.10 -13.91 -7.28
C GLU A 237 -17.08 -12.93 -7.93
N VAL A 238 -16.95 -12.70 -9.24
CA VAL A 238 -17.89 -11.91 -10.03
C VAL A 238 -19.35 -12.36 -9.83
N SER A 239 -19.55 -13.69 -9.74
CA SER A 239 -20.85 -14.35 -9.57
C SER A 239 -21.39 -14.31 -8.13
N SER A 240 -20.60 -13.83 -7.17
CA SER A 240 -21.02 -13.76 -5.77
C SER A 240 -22.18 -12.77 -5.57
N GLY A 241 -23.11 -13.15 -4.71
CA GLY A 241 -24.23 -12.30 -4.32
C GLY A 241 -23.80 -11.07 -3.52
N ARG A 242 -24.73 -10.13 -3.35
CA ARG A 242 -24.50 -8.86 -2.64
C ARG A 242 -23.96 -9.05 -1.21
N GLU A 243 -24.46 -10.04 -0.49
CA GLU A 243 -24.04 -10.32 0.89
C GLU A 243 -22.56 -10.70 0.98
N THR A 244 -22.08 -11.59 0.11
CA THR A 244 -20.66 -11.98 0.05
C THR A 244 -19.77 -10.81 -0.31
N LYS A 245 -20.19 -9.99 -1.30
CA LYS A 245 -19.45 -8.77 -1.67
C LYS A 245 -19.38 -7.78 -0.50
N GLN A 246 -20.48 -7.62 0.23
CA GLN A 246 -20.50 -6.78 1.44
C GLN A 246 -19.60 -7.35 2.54
N ALA A 247 -19.55 -8.67 2.73
CA ALA A 247 -18.66 -9.31 3.69
C ALA A 247 -17.18 -9.06 3.36
N VAL A 248 -16.79 -9.10 2.08
CA VAL A 248 -15.44 -8.74 1.62
C VAL A 248 -15.12 -7.28 1.98
N PHE A 249 -16.01 -6.34 1.66
CA PHE A 249 -15.82 -4.93 2.01
C PHE A 249 -15.70 -4.73 3.53
N ASN A 250 -16.61 -5.32 4.30
CA ASN A 250 -16.61 -5.24 5.76
C ASN A 250 -15.35 -5.84 6.38
N ALA A 251 -14.81 -6.92 5.80
CA ALA A 251 -13.58 -7.56 6.28
C ALA A 251 -12.38 -6.62 6.17
N LEU A 252 -12.29 -5.84 5.09
CA LEU A 252 -11.24 -4.82 4.93
C LEU A 252 -11.32 -3.78 6.05
N ILE A 253 -12.49 -3.19 6.25
CA ILE A 253 -12.71 -2.12 7.26
C ILE A 253 -12.50 -2.66 8.68
N THR A 254 -13.03 -3.85 8.97
CA THR A 254 -12.91 -4.50 10.27
C THR A 254 -11.46 -4.80 10.59
N GLU A 255 -10.70 -5.35 9.65
CA GLU A 255 -9.29 -5.70 9.92
C GLU A 255 -8.40 -4.45 10.07
N GLN A 256 -8.69 -3.37 9.32
CA GLN A 256 -8.00 -2.08 9.45
C GLN A 256 -8.15 -1.44 10.84
N THR A 257 -9.23 -1.76 11.55
CA THR A 257 -9.57 -1.19 12.87
C THR A 257 -9.57 -2.22 13.99
N ARG A 258 -9.14 -3.46 13.70
CA ARG A 258 -9.22 -4.56 14.66
C ARG A 258 -8.29 -4.30 15.85
N PRO A 259 -8.73 -4.55 17.10
CA PRO A 259 -7.84 -4.52 18.27
C PRO A 259 -6.64 -5.47 18.11
N TYR A 260 -5.53 -5.12 18.74
CA TYR A 260 -4.35 -6.00 18.82
C TYR A 260 -4.63 -7.21 19.72
N THR A 261 -4.08 -8.36 19.36
CA THR A 261 -3.88 -9.43 20.35
C THR A 261 -2.65 -9.12 21.23
N PRO A 262 -2.49 -9.75 22.40
CA PRO A 262 -1.31 -9.53 23.24
C PRO A 262 0.01 -9.81 22.52
N ALA A 263 0.06 -10.90 21.75
CA ALA A 263 1.24 -11.28 20.98
C ALA A 263 1.56 -10.28 19.86
N GLU A 264 0.53 -9.77 19.17
CA GLU A 264 0.70 -8.72 18.16
C GLU A 264 1.18 -7.41 18.79
N ALA A 265 0.61 -7.00 19.92
CA ALA A 265 1.02 -5.80 20.63
C ALA A 265 2.47 -5.90 21.11
N ALA A 266 2.87 -7.03 21.70
CA ALA A 266 4.25 -7.26 22.13
C ALA A 266 5.23 -7.23 20.95
N THR A 267 4.86 -7.84 19.82
CA THR A 267 5.67 -7.79 18.59
C THR A 267 5.81 -6.35 18.08
N PHE A 268 4.70 -5.62 18.01
CA PHE A 268 4.69 -4.22 17.56
C PHE A 268 5.59 -3.34 18.44
N LEU A 269 5.48 -3.45 19.77
CA LEU A 269 6.29 -2.69 20.73
C LEU A 269 7.78 -3.05 20.62
N THR A 270 8.11 -4.34 20.48
CA THR A 270 9.49 -4.79 20.27
C THR A 270 10.11 -4.16 19.02
N VAL A 271 9.35 -4.10 17.93
CA VAL A 271 9.79 -3.44 16.70
C VAL A 271 9.89 -1.92 16.89
N GLN A 272 8.97 -1.28 17.62
CA GLN A 272 9.08 0.16 17.94
C GLN A 272 10.36 0.48 18.71
N ASP A 273 10.70 -0.30 19.74
CA ASP A 273 11.92 -0.08 20.54
C ASP A 273 13.18 -0.27 19.71
N MET A 274 13.15 -1.21 18.78
CA MET A 274 14.26 -1.45 17.85
C MET A 274 14.40 -0.27 16.86
N LEU A 275 13.29 0.19 16.28
CA LEU A 275 13.29 1.35 15.38
C LEU A 275 13.71 2.64 16.08
N ALA A 276 13.27 2.86 17.33
CA ALA A 276 13.63 4.03 18.11
C ALA A 276 15.15 4.10 18.36
N ARG A 277 15.80 2.95 18.57
CA ARG A 277 17.26 2.88 18.70
C ARG A 277 17.98 3.09 17.38
N ALA A 278 17.46 2.53 16.28
CA ALA A 278 18.10 2.60 14.97
C ALA A 278 17.89 3.93 14.23
N LEU A 279 16.82 4.66 14.55
CA LEU A 279 16.41 5.89 13.86
C LEU A 279 16.22 7.07 14.85
N PRO A 280 17.29 7.55 15.52
CA PRO A 280 17.20 8.64 16.50
C PRO A 280 16.66 9.96 15.90
N GLU A 281 16.81 10.17 14.60
CA GLU A 281 16.29 11.36 13.90
C GLU A 281 14.79 11.30 13.60
N HIS A 282 14.13 10.15 13.82
CA HIS A 282 12.73 9.90 13.43
C HIS A 282 11.81 9.63 14.63
N GLN A 283 12.18 10.10 15.84
CA GLN A 283 11.41 9.82 17.06
C GLN A 283 9.98 10.37 17.00
N ALA A 284 9.79 11.54 16.39
CA ALA A 284 8.46 12.14 16.27
C ALA A 284 7.52 11.27 15.43
N GLU A 285 8.01 10.73 14.30
CA GLU A 285 7.25 9.82 13.47
C GLU A 285 6.98 8.49 14.16
N LEU A 286 7.97 7.92 14.86
CA LEU A 286 7.79 6.68 15.60
C LEU A 286 6.78 6.85 16.74
N ALA A 287 6.81 7.98 17.45
CA ALA A 287 5.81 8.32 18.46
C ALA A 287 4.40 8.45 17.85
N ALA A 288 4.26 9.09 16.68
CA ALA A 288 2.99 9.17 15.97
C ALA A 288 2.47 7.79 15.53
N ILE A 289 3.36 6.87 15.11
CA ILE A 289 3.01 5.49 14.79
C ILE A 289 2.49 4.75 16.04
N THR A 290 3.15 4.92 17.19
CA THR A 290 2.68 4.36 18.46
C THR A 290 1.31 4.91 18.84
N ALA A 291 1.09 6.23 18.70
CA ALA A 291 -0.18 6.87 19.01
C ALA A 291 -1.36 6.32 18.18
N LEU A 292 -1.11 5.90 16.94
CA LEU A 292 -2.12 5.22 16.11
C LEU A 292 -2.44 3.80 16.62
N ALA A 293 -1.47 3.10 17.20
CA ALA A 293 -1.65 1.74 17.70
C ALA A 293 -2.29 1.70 19.10
N THR A 294 -1.97 2.68 19.96
CA THR A 294 -2.34 2.69 21.38
C THR A 294 -3.83 2.45 21.64
N PRO A 295 -4.79 3.14 20.96
CA PRO A 295 -6.22 2.90 21.21
C PRO A 295 -6.62 1.45 20.91
N LEU A 296 -6.04 0.84 19.87
CA LEU A 296 -6.33 -0.54 19.47
C LEU A 296 -5.69 -1.58 20.41
N MET A 297 -4.67 -1.21 21.17
CA MET A 297 -4.09 -2.03 22.24
C MET A 297 -4.87 -1.89 23.56
N GLN A 298 -5.35 -0.68 23.88
CA GLN A 298 -6.15 -0.42 25.09
C GLN A 298 -7.52 -1.11 25.06
N THR A 299 -8.11 -1.29 23.86
CA THR A 299 -9.33 -2.10 23.71
C THR A 299 -9.12 -3.54 24.18
N PHE A 300 -7.92 -4.11 24.00
CA PHE A 300 -7.60 -5.42 24.55
C PHE A 300 -7.55 -5.38 26.08
N THR A 301 -6.86 -4.41 26.69
CA THR A 301 -6.81 -4.30 28.16
C THR A 301 -8.19 -4.14 28.76
N ALA A 302 -9.06 -3.33 28.15
CA ALA A 302 -10.46 -3.19 28.58
C ALA A 302 -11.25 -4.50 28.43
N ARG A 303 -11.09 -5.22 27.32
CA ARG A 303 -11.79 -6.49 27.07
C ARG A 303 -11.31 -7.63 27.98
N ALA A 304 -10.03 -7.64 28.35
CA ALA A 304 -9.49 -8.59 29.33
C ALA A 304 -9.99 -8.33 30.76
N MET A 305 -10.45 -7.11 31.05
CA MET A 305 -11.01 -6.71 32.35
C MET A 305 -12.54 -6.90 32.44
N LEU A 306 -13.23 -7.20 31.33
CA LEU A 306 -14.65 -7.52 31.35
C LEU A 306 -14.86 -8.93 31.93
N PRO A 307 -15.78 -9.12 32.90
CA PRO A 307 -16.09 -10.44 33.42
C PRO A 307 -16.59 -11.33 32.28
N ALA A 308 -16.14 -12.59 32.25
CA ALA A 308 -16.61 -13.56 31.27
C ALA A 308 -18.15 -13.64 31.30
N PRO A 309 -18.83 -13.74 30.14
CA PRO A 309 -20.28 -13.88 30.12
C PRO A 309 -20.66 -15.10 30.94
N ARG A 310 -21.47 -14.89 31.98
CA ARG A 310 -22.04 -15.98 32.77
C ARG A 310 -22.92 -16.79 31.83
N LEU A 311 -22.53 -18.04 31.55
CA LEU A 311 -23.43 -19.00 30.93
C LEU A 311 -24.60 -19.19 31.91
N SER A 312 -25.77 -18.65 31.57
CA SER A 312 -27.00 -18.92 32.31
C SER A 312 -27.41 -20.36 32.02
N TYR A 313 -27.09 -21.26 32.95
CA TYR A 313 -27.60 -22.63 32.93
C TYR A 313 -28.94 -22.64 33.67
N ASP A 314 -29.99 -22.13 33.03
CA ASP A 314 -31.37 -22.45 33.43
C ASP A 314 -31.83 -23.64 32.59
N ALA A 315 -31.56 -24.83 33.11
CA ALA A 315 -32.22 -26.05 32.69
C ALA A 315 -32.69 -26.79 33.95
N THR A 316 -33.92 -26.49 34.33
CA THR A 316 -34.70 -27.27 35.30
C THR A 316 -34.73 -28.73 34.83
N PRO A 317 -34.23 -29.71 35.61
CA PRO A 317 -34.33 -31.11 35.22
C PRO A 317 -35.77 -31.61 35.42
N PRO A 318 -36.31 -32.47 34.54
CA PRO A 318 -37.62 -33.06 34.74
C PRO A 318 -37.54 -34.14 35.83
N ALA A 319 -38.53 -34.13 36.72
CA ALA A 319 -38.74 -35.16 37.71
C ALA A 319 -39.23 -36.45 37.04
N HIS A 320 -38.57 -37.56 37.31
CA HIS A 320 -39.10 -38.90 37.10
C HIS A 320 -38.89 -39.74 38.36
N SER A 321 -39.93 -39.77 39.19
CA SER A 321 -40.39 -40.94 39.96
C SER A 321 -40.87 -42.00 38.93
N THR A 322 -40.80 -43.33 39.07
CA THR A 322 -40.75 -44.26 40.21
C THR A 322 -40.52 -45.66 39.60
N GLU A 323 -39.61 -46.47 40.16
CA GLU A 323 -39.85 -47.78 40.82
C GLU A 323 -40.14 -49.05 39.98
N CYS A 324 -39.24 -50.02 40.17
CA CYS A 324 -39.39 -51.47 40.43
C CYS A 324 -40.43 -52.33 39.68
N GLY A 325 -39.91 -53.40 39.05
CA GLY A 325 -40.64 -54.58 38.58
C GLY A 325 -39.85 -55.35 37.52
#